data_AF-A0A968D000-F1
#
_entry.id   AF-A0A968D000-F1
#
_cell.length_a   1.000
_cell.length_b   1.000
_cell.length_c   1.000
_cell.angle_alpha   90.00
_cell.angle_beta   90.00
_cell.angle_gamma   90.00
#
_symmetry.space_group_name_H-M   'P 1'
#
loop_
_entity.id
_entity.type
_entity.pdbx_description
1 polymer ?
#
loop_
_entity_poly.entity_id
_entity_poly.type
_entity_poly.pdbx_seq_one_letter_code
_entity_poly.pdbx_strand_id
1 'polypeptide(L)'
;VYKRGAAGVITDTLTYEIKNFRESIDLPDAHAYQAIWPTKEELNKVTFGFSITKRQGNQLRALLKQKKTVTLKAIVDAKLFPGKLDIITATIKGKTKPNQEIFLIAHLCHPKPSANDNASGSGLLLEIARTIIALIQKGKIPQPKRTIRFFWVPEIYGTIAYLHKHEN
;
A
#
# COMPACT_ATOMS: atom_id res chain seq x y z
N VAL A 1 7.68 -15.37 15.08
CA VAL A 1 8.27 -14.73 16.27
C VAL A 1 7.93 -15.52 17.54
N TYR A 2 6.68 -15.54 18.00
CA TYR A 2 6.26 -16.21 19.25
C TYR A 2 6.56 -17.70 19.36
N LYS A 3 6.23 -18.48 18.32
CA LYS A 3 6.48 -19.93 18.29
C LYS A 3 7.95 -20.32 18.53
N ARG A 4 8.89 -19.37 18.35
CA ARG A 4 10.33 -19.59 18.51
C ARG A 4 10.95 -18.74 19.63
N GLY A 5 10.14 -18.04 20.44
CA GLY A 5 10.63 -17.19 21.53
C GLY A 5 11.49 -16.00 21.10
N ALA A 6 11.41 -15.58 19.83
CA ALA A 6 12.21 -14.46 19.32
C ALA A 6 11.63 -13.10 19.77
N ALA A 7 12.48 -12.09 19.93
CA ALA A 7 12.06 -10.71 20.26
C ALA A 7 11.43 -9.96 19.07
N GLY A 8 11.84 -10.29 17.84
CA GLY A 8 11.36 -9.69 16.60
C GLY A 8 11.81 -10.50 15.39
N VAL A 9 11.61 -9.96 14.18
CA VAL A 9 12.02 -10.60 12.92
C VAL A 9 12.92 -9.70 12.09
N ILE A 10 13.94 -10.26 11.47
CA ILE A 10 14.69 -9.60 10.40
C ILE A 10 14.49 -10.44 9.15
N THR A 11 14.10 -9.79 8.07
CA THR A 11 13.84 -10.44 6.78
C THR A 11 14.57 -9.71 5.67
N ASP A 12 15.09 -10.47 4.72
CA ASP A 12 15.66 -9.97 3.48
C ASP A 12 14.99 -10.60 2.25
N THR A 13 13.79 -11.14 2.47
CA THR A 13 13.03 -11.82 1.43
C THR A 13 12.33 -10.82 0.53
N LEU A 14 12.27 -11.15 -0.76
CA LEU A 14 11.46 -10.42 -1.70
C LEU A 14 10.01 -10.94 -1.61
N THR A 15 9.04 -10.04 -1.55
CA THR A 15 7.62 -10.42 -1.59
C THR A 15 7.33 -11.06 -2.95
N TYR A 16 6.87 -12.32 -2.94
CA TYR A 16 6.66 -13.16 -4.14
C TYR A 16 7.93 -13.37 -4.98
N GLU A 17 8.95 -13.95 -4.37
CA GLU A 17 10.15 -14.41 -5.08
C GLU A 17 9.80 -15.57 -6.03
N ILE A 18 10.12 -15.43 -7.32
CA ILE A 18 9.84 -16.41 -8.37
C ILE A 18 11.16 -16.81 -9.00
N LYS A 19 11.52 -18.08 -8.83
CA LYS A 19 12.75 -18.64 -9.39
C LYS A 19 12.83 -18.38 -10.90
N ASN A 20 14.00 -17.94 -11.37
CA ASN A 20 14.32 -17.60 -12.76
C ASN A 20 13.55 -16.39 -13.36
N PHE A 21 12.79 -15.63 -12.57
CA PHE A 21 12.03 -14.48 -13.08
C PHE A 21 12.18 -13.24 -12.22
N ARG A 22 12.10 -13.41 -10.91
CA ARG A 22 12.19 -12.33 -9.94
C ARG A 22 12.80 -12.87 -8.67
N GLU A 23 14.11 -12.80 -8.58
CA GLU A 23 14.87 -13.26 -7.43
C GLU A 23 15.41 -12.07 -6.63
N SER A 24 15.54 -12.28 -5.33
CA SER A 24 16.12 -11.30 -4.41
C SER A 24 17.58 -10.96 -4.75
N ILE A 25 18.26 -11.82 -5.53
CA ILE A 25 19.62 -11.57 -6.03
C ILE A 25 19.65 -10.59 -7.21
N ASP A 26 18.55 -10.42 -7.94
CA ASP A 26 18.46 -9.51 -9.07
C ASP A 26 18.43 -8.04 -8.60
N LEU A 27 17.94 -7.80 -7.38
CA LEU A 27 17.83 -6.50 -6.74
C LEU A 27 18.42 -6.54 -5.32
N PRO A 28 19.72 -6.81 -5.17
CA PRO A 28 20.30 -7.21 -3.89
C PRO A 28 20.38 -6.08 -2.85
N ASP A 29 20.23 -4.84 -3.31
CA ASP A 29 20.29 -3.60 -2.51
C ASP A 29 18.89 -2.96 -2.33
N ALA A 30 17.83 -3.61 -2.82
CA ALA A 30 16.46 -3.17 -2.60
C ALA A 30 15.94 -3.64 -1.23
N HIS A 31 15.07 -2.82 -0.64
CA HIS A 31 14.28 -3.19 0.54
C HIS A 31 12.89 -3.63 0.10
N ALA A 32 12.46 -4.83 0.49
CA ALA A 32 11.09 -5.25 0.24
C ALA A 32 10.13 -4.52 1.19
N TYR A 33 9.07 -3.93 0.65
CA TYR A 33 7.97 -3.44 1.47
C TYR A 33 7.24 -4.65 2.08
N GLN A 34 7.32 -4.77 3.39
CA GLN A 34 6.67 -5.81 4.19
C GLN A 34 6.11 -5.18 5.46
N ALA A 35 5.04 -5.77 5.98
CA ALA A 35 4.39 -5.30 7.17
C ALA A 35 3.82 -6.49 7.97
N ILE A 36 3.67 -6.26 9.27
CA ILE A 36 2.93 -7.15 10.17
C ILE A 36 1.53 -6.57 10.24
N TRP A 37 0.55 -7.28 9.67
CA TRP A 37 -0.86 -6.88 9.65
C TRP A 37 -1.65 -7.71 10.67
N PRO A 38 -1.64 -7.33 11.96
CA PRO A 38 -2.31 -8.12 12.99
C PRO A 38 -3.83 -8.02 12.89
N THR A 39 -4.53 -9.09 13.24
CA THR A 39 -5.95 -8.97 13.60
C THR A 39 -6.11 -8.31 14.97
N LYS A 40 -7.36 -7.98 15.35
CA LYS A 40 -7.66 -7.41 16.66
C LYS A 40 -7.24 -8.33 17.81
N GLU A 41 -7.42 -9.64 17.63
CA GLU A 41 -7.07 -10.69 18.60
C GLU A 41 -5.55 -10.89 18.74
N GLU A 42 -4.78 -10.40 17.78
CA GLU A 42 -3.33 -10.54 17.71
C GLU A 42 -2.58 -9.27 18.17
N LEU A 43 -3.27 -8.16 18.43
CA LEU A 43 -2.65 -6.86 18.76
C LEU A 43 -1.67 -6.95 19.95
N ASN A 44 -2.04 -7.68 21.01
CA ASN A 44 -1.19 -7.88 22.18
C ASN A 44 0.00 -8.82 21.92
N LYS A 45 -0.02 -9.52 20.78
CA LYS A 45 1.04 -10.37 20.24
C LYS A 45 1.68 -9.68 19.05
N VAL A 46 1.80 -8.35 19.01
CA VAL A 46 2.62 -7.69 17.99
C VAL A 46 3.95 -7.30 18.62
N THR A 47 5.03 -7.58 17.89
CA THR A 47 6.40 -7.18 18.24
C THR A 47 6.87 -6.24 17.14
N PHE A 48 8.04 -6.48 16.56
CA PHE A 48 8.60 -5.66 15.51
C PHE A 48 9.34 -6.49 14.47
N GLY A 49 9.56 -5.88 13.31
CA GLY A 49 10.37 -6.46 12.26
C GLY A 49 11.14 -5.43 11.45
N PHE A 50 12.26 -5.86 10.87
CA PHE A 50 13.05 -5.06 9.93
C PHE A 50 13.17 -5.78 8.59
N SER A 51 12.87 -5.07 7.52
CA SER A 51 13.16 -5.50 6.14
C SER A 51 14.51 -4.90 5.71
N ILE A 52 15.50 -5.75 5.52
CA ILE A 52 16.86 -5.39 5.13
C ILE A 52 17.14 -5.84 3.70
N THR A 53 18.22 -5.35 3.09
CA THR A 53 18.57 -5.78 1.74
C THR A 53 19.10 -7.21 1.72
N LYS A 54 19.00 -7.90 0.58
CA LYS A 54 19.56 -9.25 0.38
C LYS A 54 21.05 -9.29 0.71
N ARG A 55 21.78 -8.22 0.37
CA ARG A 55 23.21 -8.06 0.68
C ARG A 55 23.46 -8.04 2.19
N GLN A 56 22.69 -7.25 2.94
CA GLN A 56 22.78 -7.18 4.40
C GLN A 56 22.42 -8.53 5.04
N GLY A 57 21.37 -9.19 4.56
CA GLY A 57 20.99 -10.52 5.05
C GLY A 57 22.07 -11.58 4.80
N ASN A 58 22.72 -11.55 3.64
CA ASN A 58 23.86 -12.42 3.33
C ASN A 58 25.07 -12.15 4.24
N GLN A 59 25.36 -10.89 4.56
CA GLN A 59 26.43 -10.53 5.50
C GLN A 59 26.15 -11.09 6.90
N LEU A 60 24.92 -10.92 7.42
CA LEU A 60 24.53 -11.49 8.72
C LEU A 60 24.64 -13.02 8.72
N ARG A 61 24.16 -13.70 7.67
CA ARG A 61 24.30 -15.15 7.54
C ARG A 61 25.76 -15.59 7.46
N ALA A 62 26.64 -14.84 6.80
CA ALA A 62 28.07 -15.14 6.74
C ALA A 62 28.74 -15.04 8.11
N LEU A 63 28.42 -14.02 8.90
CA LEU A 63 28.92 -13.86 10.28
C LEU A 63 28.46 -15.02 11.17
N LEU A 64 27.18 -15.39 11.09
CA LEU A 64 26.63 -16.51 11.85
C LEU A 64 27.27 -17.85 11.47
N LYS A 65 27.56 -18.09 10.18
CA LYS A 65 28.28 -19.29 9.71
C LYS A 65 29.70 -19.39 10.28
N GLN A 66 30.35 -18.25 10.53
CA GLN A 66 31.67 -18.19 11.18
C GLN A 66 31.58 -18.40 12.71
N LYS A 67 30.41 -18.76 13.25
CA LYS A 67 30.14 -18.90 14.69
C LYS A 67 30.46 -17.63 15.50
N LYS A 68 30.43 -16.46 14.86
CA LYS A 68 30.60 -15.16 15.54
C LYS A 68 29.32 -14.78 16.26
N THR A 69 29.45 -14.21 17.45
CA THR A 69 28.33 -13.55 18.13
C THR A 69 27.98 -12.28 17.38
N VAL A 70 26.77 -12.21 16.83
CA VAL A 70 26.25 -11.02 16.15
C VAL A 70 25.33 -10.29 17.12
N THR A 71 25.73 -9.08 17.53
CA THR A 71 24.92 -8.22 18.39
C THR A 71 24.28 -7.12 17.56
N LEU A 72 22.97 -6.95 17.71
CA LEU A 72 22.19 -5.94 16.98
C LEU A 72 21.50 -5.02 17.98
N LYS A 73 21.41 -3.73 17.65
CA LYS A 73 20.60 -2.75 18.37
C LYS A 73 19.37 -2.42 17.55
N ALA A 74 18.19 -2.77 18.05
CA ALA A 74 16.90 -2.44 17.44
C ALA A 74 16.26 -1.27 18.21
N ILE A 75 15.81 -0.25 17.48
CA ILE A 75 15.04 0.87 18.02
C ILE A 75 13.77 0.97 17.20
N VAL A 76 12.61 0.88 17.86
CA VAL A 76 11.29 0.96 17.22
C VAL A 76 10.44 1.89 18.07
N ASP A 77 10.19 3.09 17.56
CA ASP A 77 9.28 4.06 18.16
C ASP A 77 7.97 4.06 17.37
N ALA A 78 7.09 3.12 17.71
CA ALA A 78 5.81 2.93 17.06
C ALA A 78 4.78 2.36 18.05
N LYS A 79 3.50 2.68 17.81
CA LYS A 79 2.37 2.13 18.56
C LYS A 79 1.25 1.75 17.60
N LEU A 80 0.52 0.69 17.93
CA LEU A 80 -0.76 0.38 17.31
C LEU A 80 -1.87 1.07 18.10
N PHE A 81 -2.80 1.72 17.40
CA PHE A 81 -3.89 2.45 18.02
C PHE A 81 -5.12 2.47 17.11
N PRO A 82 -6.32 2.67 17.66
CA PRO A 82 -7.51 2.88 16.84
C PRO A 82 -7.35 4.08 15.91
N GLY A 83 -7.49 3.85 14.60
CA GLY A 83 -7.42 4.88 13.57
C GLY A 83 -8.72 5.03 12.80
N LYS A 84 -8.70 5.91 11.80
CA LYS A 84 -9.76 6.04 10.79
C LYS A 84 -9.17 5.75 9.42
N LEU A 85 -9.99 5.21 8.52
CA LEU A 85 -9.64 5.03 7.11
C LEU A 85 -10.12 6.27 6.35
N ASP A 86 -9.18 7.08 5.89
CA ASP A 86 -9.51 8.25 5.09
C ASP A 86 -9.81 7.84 3.65
N ILE A 87 -11.03 8.11 3.19
CA ILE A 87 -11.47 7.84 1.82
C ILE A 87 -11.76 9.18 1.15
N ILE A 88 -10.98 9.51 0.14
CA ILE A 88 -11.14 10.77 -0.61
C ILE A 88 -12.05 10.49 -1.80
N THR A 89 -13.07 11.32 -1.97
CA THR A 89 -13.97 11.23 -3.12
C THR A 89 -14.13 12.59 -3.81
N ALA A 90 -14.28 12.56 -5.13
CA ALA A 90 -14.63 13.72 -5.94
C ALA A 90 -15.62 13.31 -7.03
N THR A 91 -16.41 14.27 -7.55
CA THR A 91 -17.41 13.96 -8.58
C THR A 91 -17.45 15.00 -9.68
N ILE A 92 -17.62 14.53 -10.93
CA ILE A 92 -18.10 15.35 -12.05
C ILE A 92 -19.57 15.01 -12.25
N LYS A 93 -20.47 15.95 -11.90
CA LYS A 93 -21.92 15.70 -11.89
C LYS A 93 -22.47 15.47 -13.30
N GLY A 94 -23.27 14.42 -13.47
CA GLY A 94 -23.94 14.11 -14.73
C GLY A 94 -25.05 15.10 -15.06
N LYS A 95 -25.32 15.32 -16.35
CA LYS A 95 -26.34 16.27 -16.82
C LYS A 95 -27.76 15.70 -16.79
N THR A 96 -27.96 14.49 -17.29
CA THR A 96 -29.31 13.93 -17.50
C THR A 96 -29.66 12.78 -16.55
N LYS A 97 -28.65 12.09 -16.03
CA LYS A 97 -28.80 11.00 -15.05
C LYS A 97 -27.84 11.22 -13.87
N PRO A 98 -27.97 12.33 -13.13
CA PRO A 98 -27.03 12.70 -12.06
C PRO A 98 -26.96 11.68 -10.92
N ASN A 99 -28.02 10.90 -10.73
CA ASN A 99 -28.11 9.87 -9.68
C ASN A 99 -27.56 8.50 -10.12
N GLN A 100 -27.09 8.36 -11.36
CA GLN A 100 -26.38 7.17 -11.82
C GLN A 100 -24.89 7.51 -11.87
N GLU A 101 -24.06 6.66 -11.26
CA GLU A 101 -22.63 6.92 -11.11
C GLU A 101 -21.76 5.89 -11.85
N ILE A 102 -20.63 6.34 -12.37
CA ILE A 102 -19.53 5.50 -12.86
C ILE A 102 -18.35 5.73 -11.92
N PHE A 103 -17.79 4.65 -11.36
CA PHE A 103 -16.71 4.74 -10.39
C PHE A 103 -15.36 4.55 -11.07
N LEU A 104 -14.43 5.45 -10.77
CA LEU A 104 -13.02 5.32 -11.08
C LEU A 104 -12.25 5.32 -9.77
N ILE A 105 -11.51 4.25 -9.50
CA ILE A 105 -10.93 3.98 -8.18
C ILE A 105 -9.43 3.76 -8.32
N ALA A 106 -8.66 4.42 -7.45
CA ALA A 106 -7.25 4.15 -7.20
C ALA A 106 -7.04 4.04 -5.68
N HIS A 107 -6.02 3.32 -5.24
CA HIS A 107 -5.65 3.28 -3.82
C HIS A 107 -4.58 4.32 -3.51
N LEU A 108 -4.58 4.83 -2.27
CA LEU A 108 -3.66 5.85 -1.75
C LEU A 108 -3.30 5.52 -0.29
N CYS A 109 -2.46 4.50 -0.09
CA CYS A 109 -2.06 4.05 1.26
C CYS A 109 -0.60 3.60 1.38
N HIS A 110 0.13 3.47 0.26
CA HIS A 110 1.50 2.97 0.30
C HIS A 110 2.51 4.08 0.67
N PRO A 111 3.54 3.77 1.50
CA PRO A 111 4.56 4.74 1.92
C PRO A 111 5.59 5.01 0.81
N LYS A 112 6.36 6.11 0.93
CA LYS A 112 7.47 6.42 0.00
C LYS A 112 8.44 5.22 -0.13
N PRO A 113 8.94 4.87 -1.34
CA PRO A 113 8.80 5.61 -2.61
C PRO A 113 7.57 5.27 -3.45
N SER A 114 7.04 4.03 -3.38
CA SER A 114 5.76 3.57 -3.97
C SER A 114 5.29 4.26 -5.26
N ALA A 115 6.21 4.42 -6.21
CA ALA A 115 5.96 5.19 -7.42
C ALA A 115 4.99 4.48 -8.37
N ASN A 116 5.18 3.17 -8.58
CA ASN A 116 4.28 2.37 -9.40
C ASN A 116 3.08 1.87 -8.58
N ASP A 117 3.35 1.14 -7.50
CA ASP A 117 2.35 0.78 -6.51
C ASP A 117 2.49 1.75 -5.32
N ASN A 118 1.71 2.83 -5.23
CA ASN A 118 0.47 3.12 -5.95
C ASN A 118 0.34 4.54 -6.52
N ALA A 119 1.41 5.34 -6.44
CA ALA A 119 1.35 6.76 -6.80
C ALA A 119 1.02 6.97 -8.28
N SER A 120 1.45 6.08 -9.18
CA SER A 120 1.16 6.19 -10.62
C SER A 120 -0.33 6.10 -10.91
N GLY A 121 -1.04 5.13 -10.32
CA GLY A 121 -2.49 4.97 -10.47
C GLY A 121 -3.27 6.12 -9.84
N SER A 122 -2.86 6.55 -8.64
CA SER A 122 -3.45 7.70 -7.96
C SER A 122 -3.27 9.01 -8.74
N GLY A 123 -2.08 9.23 -9.30
CA GLY A 123 -1.77 10.40 -10.12
C GLY A 123 -2.49 10.39 -11.46
N LEU A 124 -2.56 9.23 -12.12
CA LEU A 124 -3.34 9.06 -13.35
C LEU A 124 -4.81 9.37 -13.12
N LEU A 125 -5.40 8.89 -12.03
CA LEU A 125 -6.80 9.14 -11.71
C LEU A 125 -7.09 10.64 -11.55
N LEU A 126 -6.18 11.38 -10.91
CA LEU A 126 -6.28 12.83 -10.79
C LEU A 126 -6.20 13.53 -12.15
N GLU A 127 -5.28 13.08 -13.02
CA GLU A 127 -5.12 13.69 -14.34
C GLU A 127 -6.30 13.38 -15.28
N ILE A 128 -6.91 12.20 -15.16
CA ILE A 128 -8.17 11.86 -15.84
C ILE A 128 -9.26 12.86 -15.42
N ALA A 129 -9.42 13.10 -14.11
CA ALA A 129 -10.41 14.05 -13.60
C ALA A 129 -10.17 15.47 -14.14
N ARG A 130 -8.92 15.95 -14.08
CA ARG A 130 -8.52 17.26 -14.60
C ARG A 130 -8.78 17.39 -16.10
N THR A 131 -8.41 16.37 -16.87
CA THR A 131 -8.57 16.36 -18.33
C THR A 131 -10.03 16.44 -18.72
N ILE A 132 -10.91 15.63 -18.10
CA ILE A 132 -12.35 15.65 -18.39
C ILE A 132 -12.93 17.05 -18.12
N ILE A 133 -12.62 17.64 -16.95
CA ILE A 133 -13.10 18.98 -16.59
C ILE A 133 -12.62 20.03 -17.59
N ALA A 134 -11.34 20.00 -17.95
CA ALA A 134 -10.77 20.96 -18.91
C ALA A 134 -11.41 20.85 -20.30
N LEU A 135 -11.69 19.63 -20.78
CA LEU A 135 -12.33 19.42 -22.07
C LEU A 135 -13.80 19.87 -22.08
N ILE A 136 -14.53 19.68 -20.97
CA ILE A 136 -15.89 20.20 -20.80
C ILE A 136 -15.88 21.74 -20.83
N GLN A 137 -15.00 22.37 -20.06
CA GLN A 137 -14.88 23.83 -20.01
C GLN A 137 -14.52 24.46 -21.36
N LYS A 138 -13.71 23.76 -22.17
CA LYS A 138 -13.36 24.18 -23.54
C LYS A 138 -14.43 23.85 -24.59
N GLY A 139 -15.56 23.24 -24.19
CA GLY A 139 -16.62 22.82 -25.11
C GLY A 139 -16.21 21.70 -26.08
N LYS A 140 -15.12 20.98 -25.81
CA LYS A 140 -14.60 19.91 -26.67
C LYS A 140 -15.36 18.59 -26.49
N ILE A 141 -15.90 18.36 -25.30
CA ILE A 141 -16.79 17.25 -25.00
C ILE A 141 -18.02 17.77 -24.25
N PRO A 142 -19.21 17.15 -24.43
CA PRO A 142 -20.36 17.49 -23.62
C PRO A 142 -20.16 17.04 -22.17
N GLN A 143 -20.87 17.69 -21.25
CA GLN A 143 -21.00 17.19 -19.88
C GLN A 143 -21.54 15.74 -19.89
N PRO A 144 -20.98 14.81 -19.09
CA PRO A 144 -21.38 13.42 -19.13
C PRO A 144 -22.85 13.24 -18.75
N LYS A 145 -23.52 12.23 -19.30
CA LYS A 145 -24.91 11.92 -18.95
C LYS A 145 -25.04 11.49 -17.49
N ARG A 146 -24.10 10.67 -17.02
CA ARG A 146 -24.01 10.12 -15.66
C ARG A 146 -22.93 10.84 -14.84
N THR A 147 -23.06 10.80 -13.52
CA THR A 147 -22.01 11.31 -12.63
C THR A 147 -20.80 10.39 -12.69
N ILE A 148 -19.59 10.97 -12.73
CA ILE A 148 -18.34 10.21 -12.60
C ILE A 148 -17.82 10.48 -11.19
N ARG A 149 -17.65 9.41 -10.40
CA ARG A 149 -17.11 9.49 -9.03
C ARG A 149 -15.70 8.92 -9.02
N PHE A 150 -14.78 9.72 -8.49
CA PHE A 150 -13.37 9.39 -8.32
C PHE A 150 -13.12 9.03 -6.86
N PHE A 151 -12.39 7.95 -6.63
CA PHE A 151 -12.06 7.44 -5.30
C PHE A 151 -10.55 7.29 -5.14
N TRP A 152 -10.04 7.79 -4.02
CA TRP A 152 -8.74 7.40 -3.48
C TRP A 152 -8.95 6.75 -2.12
N VAL A 153 -8.65 5.45 -2.04
CA VAL A 153 -8.98 4.60 -0.88
C VAL A 153 -7.75 3.92 -0.29
N PRO A 154 -7.75 3.57 0.99
CA PRO A 154 -6.88 2.51 1.50
C PRO A 154 -7.20 1.21 0.77
N GLU A 155 -6.17 0.55 0.24
CA GLU A 155 -6.34 -0.62 -0.61
C GLU A 155 -7.22 -1.67 0.06
N ILE A 156 -8.23 -2.15 -0.68
CA ILE A 156 -9.26 -3.13 -0.28
C ILE A 156 -10.15 -2.63 0.87
N TYR A 157 -9.59 -2.38 2.06
CA TYR A 157 -10.33 -2.04 3.27
C TYR A 157 -11.12 -0.74 3.15
N GLY A 158 -10.58 0.25 2.43
CA GLY A 158 -11.30 1.50 2.17
C GLY A 158 -12.54 1.29 1.30
N THR A 159 -12.43 0.47 0.26
CA THR A 159 -13.57 0.12 -0.61
C THR A 159 -14.63 -0.65 0.16
N ILE A 160 -14.23 -1.65 0.95
CA ILE A 160 -15.16 -2.44 1.79
C ILE A 160 -15.88 -1.52 2.78
N ALA A 161 -15.13 -0.70 3.52
CA ALA A 161 -15.70 0.23 4.49
C ALA A 161 -16.65 1.24 3.84
N TYR A 162 -16.32 1.73 2.64
CA TYR A 162 -17.19 2.63 1.89
C TYR A 162 -18.51 1.96 1.51
N LEU A 163 -18.45 0.77 0.91
CA LEU A 163 -19.63 0.03 0.45
C LEU A 163 -20.52 -0.36 1.63
N HIS A 164 -19.94 -0.84 2.72
CA HIS A 164 -20.69 -1.19 3.93
C HIS A 164 -21.42 0.02 4.55
N LYS A 165 -20.81 1.22 4.49
CA LYS A 165 -21.43 2.44 5.01
C LYS A 165 -22.53 2.99 4.08
N HIS A 166 -22.54 2.61 2.81
CA HIS A 166 -23.49 3.09 1.79
C HIS A 166 -24.23 1.92 1.15
N GLU A 167 -24.74 1.02 1.98
CA GLU A 167 -25.67 -0.02 1.56
C GLU A 167 -27.02 0.65 1.24
N ASN A 168 -27.24 0.88 -0.07
CA ASN A 168 -28.41 1.50 -0.72
C ASN A 168 -28.36 3.02 -0.96
#